data_AF-A0A3N5LLI3-F1
#
_entry.id   AF-A0A3N5LLI3-F1
#
_cell.length_a   1.000
_cell.length_b   1.000
_cell.length_c   1.000
_cell.angle_alpha   90.00
_cell.angle_beta   90.00
_cell.angle_gamma   90.00
#
_symmetry.space_group_name_H-M   'P 1'
#
loop_
_entity.id
_entity.type
_entity.pdbx_description
1 polymer ?
#
loop_
_entity_poly.entity_id
_entity_poly.type
_entity_poly.pdbx_seq_one_letter_code
_entity_poly.pdbx_strand_id
1 'polypeptide(L)'
;MRSIAFLALIGLMAAACGAGDDASSGVVIATPGEVAALGDGTEARVTGFLFIAEDTRLCEAMLESYPPQCGGASVVIGGLDASGVVGLSSPSDPTFAAVTWTDYPLTVLSVV
;
A
#
# COMPACT_ATOMS: atom_id res chain seq x y z
N MET A 1 5.62 -55.08 -27.45
CA MET A 1 5.76 -53.76 -26.79
C MET A 1 6.64 -52.90 -27.66
N ARG A 2 6.06 -51.98 -28.43
CA ARG A 2 6.77 -51.05 -29.31
C ARG A 2 6.17 -49.66 -29.12
N SER A 3 7.08 -48.70 -29.00
CA SER A 3 6.99 -47.39 -28.39
C SER A 3 5.80 -46.52 -28.81
N ILE A 4 5.26 -45.82 -27.81
CA ILE A 4 4.26 -44.74 -27.92
C ILE A 4 4.94 -43.54 -28.58
N ALA A 5 4.40 -43.11 -29.72
CA ALA A 5 4.81 -41.87 -30.38
C ALA A 5 4.21 -40.67 -29.61
N PHE A 6 5.08 -39.79 -29.14
CA PHE A 6 4.74 -38.52 -28.51
C PHE A 6 4.01 -37.61 -29.52
N LEU A 7 2.72 -37.33 -29.28
CA LEU A 7 2.04 -36.20 -29.91
C LEU A 7 2.53 -34.91 -29.22
N ALA A 8 3.40 -34.16 -29.89
CA ALA A 8 3.67 -32.76 -29.57
C ALA A 8 2.76 -31.89 -30.44
N LEU A 9 1.55 -31.58 -29.96
CA LEU A 9 0.70 -30.56 -30.56
C LEU A 9 0.99 -29.24 -29.84
N ILE A 10 1.84 -28.43 -30.47
CA ILE A 10 2.24 -27.10 -30.01
C ILE A 10 1.02 -26.18 -30.08
N GLY A 11 0.59 -25.69 -28.92
CA GLY A 11 -0.46 -24.69 -28.79
C GLY A 11 0.04 -23.31 -29.24
N LEU A 12 -0.58 -22.76 -30.27
CA LEU A 12 -0.44 -21.37 -30.66
C LEU A 12 -1.64 -20.61 -30.10
N MET A 13 -1.58 -20.23 -28.82
CA MET A 13 -2.53 -19.26 -28.28
C MET A 13 -2.09 -17.87 -28.76
N ALA A 14 -2.83 -17.35 -29.73
CA ALA A 14 -2.72 -15.97 -30.16
C ALA A 14 -2.95 -15.05 -28.95
N ALA A 15 -1.98 -14.19 -28.65
CA ALA A 15 -2.13 -13.08 -27.73
C ALA A 15 -3.16 -12.10 -28.32
N ALA A 16 -4.44 -12.33 -28.01
CA ALA A 16 -5.55 -11.42 -28.26
C ALA A 16 -6.00 -10.85 -26.91
N CYS A 17 -5.29 -9.82 -26.45
CA CYS A 17 -5.75 -8.88 -25.43
C CYS A 17 -5.08 -7.57 -25.85
N GLY A 18 -5.76 -6.69 -26.57
CA GLY A 18 -6.89 -5.94 -26.06
C GLY A 18 -6.40 -4.49 -25.96
N ALA A 19 -6.28 -3.84 -27.12
CA ALA A 19 -6.07 -2.40 -27.21
C ALA A 19 -7.36 -1.71 -26.76
N GLY A 20 -7.51 -1.57 -25.45
CA GLY A 20 -8.40 -0.60 -24.84
C GLY A 20 -7.54 0.60 -24.46
N ASP A 21 -7.67 1.70 -25.20
CA ASP A 21 -7.21 3.02 -24.80
C ASP A 21 -8.02 3.50 -23.59
N ASP A 22 -7.84 2.84 -22.44
CA ASP A 22 -8.12 3.46 -21.16
C ASP A 22 -6.81 4.12 -20.75
N ALA A 23 -6.77 5.46 -20.81
CA ALA A 23 -5.72 6.22 -20.16
C ALA A 23 -5.79 5.89 -18.67
N SER A 24 -5.09 4.83 -18.24
CA SER A 24 -4.81 4.62 -16.84
C SER A 24 -4.03 5.86 -16.45
N SER A 25 -4.65 6.75 -15.66
CA SER A 25 -3.87 7.72 -14.91
C SER A 25 -2.73 6.91 -14.29
N GLY A 26 -1.47 7.30 -14.54
CA GLY A 26 -0.25 6.53 -14.27
C GLY A 26 0.04 6.31 -12.78
N VAL A 27 -1.02 6.14 -11.99
CA VAL A 27 -1.08 6.01 -10.55
C VAL A 27 -1.00 4.53 -10.20
N VAL A 28 0.10 4.14 -9.56
CA VAL A 28 0.35 2.77 -9.12
C VAL A 28 -0.44 2.47 -7.85
N ILE A 29 -0.99 1.27 -7.71
CA ILE A 29 -1.55 0.82 -6.43
C ILE A 29 -0.42 0.13 -5.66
N ALA A 30 -0.20 0.52 -4.41
CA ALA A 30 0.89 -0.01 -3.59
C ALA A 30 0.49 -0.19 -2.13
N THR A 31 1.20 -1.08 -1.46
CA THR A 31 1.29 -1.20 -0.01
C THR A 31 2.51 -0.42 0.51
N PRO A 32 2.60 -0.11 1.82
CA PRO A 32 3.77 0.57 2.38
C PRO A 32 5.11 -0.10 2.05
N GLY A 33 5.16 -1.44 2.02
CA GLY A 33 6.36 -2.19 1.69
C GLY A 33 6.78 -2.13 0.22
N GLU A 34 5.85 -1.83 -0.68
CA GLU A 34 6.11 -1.75 -2.13
C GLU A 34 6.61 -0.36 -2.55
N VAL A 35 6.37 0.68 -1.75
CA VAL A 35 6.71 2.07 -2.12
C VAL A 35 8.20 2.25 -2.39
N ALA A 36 9.08 1.60 -1.62
CA ALA A 36 10.53 1.72 -1.79
C ALA A 36 11.05 1.14 -3.12
N ALA A 37 10.25 0.33 -3.81
CA ALA A 37 10.58 -0.23 -5.13
C ALA A 37 10.07 0.65 -6.29
N LEU A 38 9.29 1.68 -6.00
CA LEU A 38 8.81 2.64 -7.00
C LEU A 38 9.92 3.66 -7.31
N GLY A 39 9.91 4.18 -8.54
CA GLY A 39 10.83 5.24 -8.92
C GLY A 39 10.35 6.61 -8.43
N ASP A 40 11.29 7.51 -8.15
CA ASP A 40 10.99 8.91 -7.80
C ASP A 40 10.03 9.56 -8.81
N GLY A 41 9.07 10.33 -8.31
CA GLY A 41 8.03 10.98 -9.11
C GLY A 41 6.87 10.07 -9.51
N THR A 42 6.87 8.80 -9.11
CA THR A 42 5.74 7.89 -9.34
C THR A 42 4.56 8.30 -8.46
N GLU A 43 3.41 8.57 -9.06
CA GLU A 43 2.16 8.70 -8.32
C GLU A 43 1.68 7.33 -7.87
N ALA A 44 1.33 7.18 -6.59
CA ALA A 44 0.85 5.93 -6.02
C ALA A 44 -0.33 6.14 -5.08
N ARG A 45 -1.32 5.25 -5.15
CA ARG A 45 -2.34 5.06 -4.12
C ARG A 45 -1.82 4.01 -3.14
N VAL A 46 -1.36 4.48 -1.99
CA VAL A 46 -0.78 3.64 -0.94
C VAL A 46 -1.84 3.32 0.10
N THR A 47 -2.08 2.05 0.38
CA THR A 47 -3.08 1.61 1.37
C THR A 47 -2.42 1.03 2.61
N GLY A 48 -2.69 1.60 3.78
CA GLY A 48 -2.14 1.15 5.07
C GLY A 48 -2.83 1.80 6.26
N PHE A 49 -2.37 1.50 7.47
CA PHE A 49 -2.85 2.12 8.70
C PHE A 49 -2.11 3.43 8.94
N LEU A 50 -2.83 4.50 9.24
CA LEU A 50 -2.21 5.78 9.53
C LEU A 50 -1.67 5.78 10.96
N PHE A 51 -0.44 6.21 11.11
CA PHE A 51 0.22 6.45 12.39
C PHE A 51 0.89 7.83 12.35
N ILE A 52 0.57 8.68 13.31
CA ILE A 52 1.08 10.04 13.42
C ILE A 52 1.78 10.16 14.78
N ALA A 53 3.07 10.49 14.75
CA ALA A 53 3.86 10.81 15.93
C ALA A 53 4.80 11.97 15.59
N GLU A 54 6.12 11.74 15.60
CA GLU A 54 7.11 12.72 15.11
C GLU A 54 6.98 12.94 13.59
N ASP A 55 6.60 11.88 12.87
CA ASP A 55 6.27 11.89 11.45
C ASP A 55 4.92 11.22 11.21
N THR A 56 4.40 11.39 9.99
CA THR A 56 3.16 10.76 9.53
C THR A 56 3.53 9.57 8.66
N ARG A 57 3.04 8.38 8.98
CA ARG A 57 3.34 7.13 8.29
C ARG A 57 2.09 6.37 7.90
N LEU A 58 2.18 5.63 6.81
CA LEU A 58 1.35 4.45 6.57
C LEU A 58 2.12 3.20 7.00
N CYS A 59 1.59 2.48 7.98
CA CYS A 59 2.09 1.19 8.41
C CYS A 59 1.36 0.07 7.66
N GLU A 60 2.05 -1.03 7.36
CA GLU A 60 1.43 -2.25 6.83
C GLU A 60 0.49 -2.90 7.86
N ALA A 61 0.91 -2.90 9.12
CA ALA A 61 0.12 -3.38 10.25
C ALA A 61 0.29 -2.47 11.48
N MET A 62 -0.64 -2.58 12.42
CA MET A 62 -0.53 -2.00 13.76
C MET A 62 -0.23 -3.11 14.77
N LEU A 63 0.80 -2.94 15.61
CA LEU A 63 1.14 -3.89 16.67
C LEU A 63 0.18 -3.76 17.86
N GLU A 64 -0.12 -4.89 18.50
CA GLU A 64 -0.98 -5.00 19.68
C GLU A 64 -0.33 -4.42 20.95
N SER A 65 -0.13 -3.10 20.96
CA SER A 65 0.46 -2.29 22.04
C SER A 65 -0.37 -1.00 22.24
N TYR A 66 -0.11 -0.25 23.31
CA TYR A 66 -0.85 0.97 23.62
C TYR A 66 0.07 2.14 24.05
N PRO A 67 0.19 3.21 23.24
CA PRO A 67 -0.33 3.34 21.88
C PRO A 67 0.29 2.31 20.91
N PRO A 68 -0.44 1.88 19.87
CA PRO A 68 0.07 0.92 18.92
C PRO A 68 1.26 1.50 18.14
N GLN A 69 2.19 0.63 17.75
CA GLN A 69 3.34 0.97 16.91
C GLN A 69 3.16 0.40 15.50
N CYS A 70 3.85 0.92 14.48
CA CYS A 70 3.90 0.27 13.17
C CYS A 70 4.49 -1.14 13.31
N GLY A 71 3.83 -2.12 12.70
CA GLY A 71 4.35 -3.46 12.45
C GLY A 71 4.61 -3.67 10.95
N GLY A 72 5.67 -4.41 10.64
CA GLY A 72 6.06 -4.67 9.25
C GLY A 72 6.70 -3.46 8.56
N ALA A 73 6.49 -3.32 7.26
CA ALA A 73 6.96 -2.16 6.51
C ALA A 73 6.13 -0.91 6.82
N SER A 74 6.76 0.25 6.68
CA SER A 74 6.07 1.54 6.80
C SER A 74 6.68 2.55 5.83
N VAL A 75 5.89 3.53 5.42
CA VAL A 75 6.32 4.63 4.57
C VAL A 75 5.91 5.96 5.18
N VAL A 76 6.82 6.92 5.19
CA VAL A 76 6.53 8.29 5.59
C VAL A 76 5.73 8.97 4.48
N ILE A 77 4.62 9.60 4.83
CA ILE A 77 3.80 10.37 3.89
C ILE A 77 3.83 11.85 4.26
N GLY A 78 4.06 12.70 3.25
CA GLY A 78 4.06 14.15 3.39
C GLY A 78 2.71 14.77 3.05
N GLY A 79 2.44 15.95 3.60
CA GLY A 79 1.33 16.80 3.15
C GLY A 79 -0.08 16.30 3.48
N LEU A 80 -0.23 15.25 4.28
CA LEU A 80 -1.54 14.80 4.76
C LEU A 80 -2.09 15.78 5.80
N ASP A 81 -3.29 16.33 5.56
CA ASP A 81 -4.04 17.06 6.58
C ASP A 81 -4.75 16.08 7.52
N ALA A 82 -4.14 15.83 8.68
CA ALA A 82 -4.68 14.92 9.69
C ALA A 82 -6.04 15.37 10.24
N SER A 83 -6.39 16.66 10.18
CA SER A 83 -7.67 17.17 10.68
C SER A 83 -8.87 16.69 9.86
N GLY A 84 -8.64 16.29 8.61
CA GLY A 84 -9.65 15.68 7.74
C GLY A 84 -9.81 14.17 7.91
N VAL A 85 -8.95 13.52 8.70
CA VAL A 85 -9.02 12.06 8.92
C VAL A 85 -10.02 11.75 10.02
N VAL A 86 -11.13 11.11 9.63
CA VAL A 86 -12.18 10.70 10.57
C VAL A 86 -11.70 9.51 11.41
N GLY A 87 -12.12 9.40 12.66
CA GLY A 87 -11.87 8.18 13.45
C GLY A 87 -10.39 7.96 13.82
N LEU A 88 -9.63 9.04 13.97
CA LEU A 88 -8.34 8.98 14.65
C LEU A 88 -8.54 8.59 16.12
N SER A 89 -7.78 7.58 16.54
CA SER A 89 -7.64 7.15 17.93
C SER A 89 -6.47 7.89 18.58
N SER A 90 -6.55 8.07 19.90
CA SER A 90 -5.53 8.74 20.70
C SER A 90 -5.31 7.97 22.01
N PRO A 91 -4.11 8.02 22.60
CA PRO A 91 -3.84 7.37 23.86
C PRO A 91 -4.49 8.13 25.02
N SER A 92 -4.87 7.41 26.06
CA SER A 92 -5.39 7.98 27.31
C SER A 92 -4.29 8.54 28.20
N ASP A 93 -3.06 8.05 28.06
CA ASP A 93 -1.89 8.55 28.79
C ASP A 93 -1.37 9.86 28.15
N PRO A 94 -1.34 10.98 28.90
CA PRO A 94 -0.91 12.28 28.37
C PRO A 94 0.55 12.31 27.92
N THR A 95 1.38 11.37 28.37
CA THR A 95 2.77 11.22 27.92
C THR A 95 2.87 10.99 26.42
N PHE A 96 1.81 10.41 25.82
CA PHE A 96 1.74 10.08 24.40
C PHE A 96 0.73 10.95 23.63
N ALA A 97 0.33 12.11 24.16
CA ALA A 97 -0.73 12.94 23.58
C ALA A 97 -0.49 13.37 22.10
N ALA A 98 0.75 13.33 21.63
CA ALA A 98 1.10 13.61 20.24
C ALA A 98 0.87 12.42 19.28
N VAL A 99 0.64 11.21 19.80
CA VAL A 99 0.44 10.00 19.00
C VAL A 99 -1.02 9.86 18.63
N THR A 100 -1.31 9.67 17.35
CA THR A 100 -2.64 9.29 16.87
C THR A 100 -2.55 8.22 15.79
N TRP A 101 -3.58 7.41 15.63
CA TRP A 101 -3.60 6.34 14.64
C TRP A 101 -5.01 6.03 14.13
N THR A 102 -5.11 5.26 13.06
CA THR A 102 -6.38 4.65 12.63
C THR A 102 -6.41 3.16 12.95
N ASP A 103 -7.57 2.67 13.39
CA ASP A 103 -7.83 1.23 13.59
C ASP A 103 -8.34 0.53 12.30
N TYR A 104 -8.28 1.25 11.19
CA TYR A 104 -8.68 0.79 9.87
C TYR A 104 -7.67 1.29 8.82
N PRO A 105 -7.46 0.55 7.72
CA PRO A 105 -6.59 1.00 6.65
C PRO A 105 -7.27 2.11 5.86
N LEU A 106 -6.47 3.09 5.43
CA LEU A 106 -6.89 4.13 4.50
C LEU A 106 -5.98 4.15 3.27
N THR A 107 -6.50 4.70 2.18
CA THR A 107 -5.75 4.87 0.93
C THR A 107 -5.39 6.33 0.75
N VAL A 108 -4.08 6.63 0.66
CA VAL A 108 -3.56 7.97 0.38
C VAL A 108 -3.02 8.01 -1.04
N LEU A 109 -3.33 9.07 -1.78
CA LEU A 109 -2.62 9.39 -3.01
C LEU A 109 -1.34 10.15 -2.64
N SER A 110 -0.19 9.60 -3.03
CA SER A 110 1.13 10.18 -2.77
C SER A 110 1.98 10.16 -4.03
N VAL A 111 3.02 11.00 -4.06
CA VAL A 111 4.13 10.90 -5.01
C VAL A 111 5.34 10.38 -4.23
N VAL A 112 6.10 9.45 -4.82
CA VAL A 112 7.35 8.91 -4.25
C VAL A 112 8.50 9.89 -4.45
#